data_AF-A0A2W4XGX3-F1
#
_entry.id   AF-A0A2W4XGX3-F1
#
_cell.length_a   1.000
_cell.length_b   1.000
_cell.length_c   1.000
_cell.angle_alpha   90.00
_cell.angle_beta   90.00
_cell.angle_gamma   90.00
#
_symmetry.space_group_name_H-M   'P 1'
#
loop_
_entity.id
_entity.type
_entity.pdbx_description
1 polymer ?
#
loop_
_entity_poly.entity_id
_entity_poly.type
_entity_poly.pdbx_seq_one_letter_code
_entity_poly.pdbx_strand_id
1 'polypeptide(L)'
;MKHILLATAAFALAACGQSTAPVDEAPVAAQSLMEQVQGMGAEEQLVWAVTTLGELQRADPALQPPCANVRGTESRGVIPANVDPQSLYAAHAGALVLSVQCGNLVSRERFDPNEHWLLVIAPGATAASVVNCANARGQDDCPRVVPVVEAAPAPAPATP
;
A
#
# COMPACT_ATOMS: atom_id res chain seq x y z
N MET A 1 36.32 -23.64 -42.75
CA MET A 1 37.80 -23.58 -42.75
C MET A 1 38.23 -22.31 -42.02
N LYS A 2 39.15 -22.50 -41.07
CA LYS A 2 40.13 -21.57 -40.49
C LYS A 2 39.69 -20.36 -39.65
N HIS A 3 39.99 -20.55 -38.36
CA HIS A 3 40.15 -19.63 -37.23
C HIS A 3 41.28 -18.59 -37.42
N ILE A 4 41.25 -17.53 -36.60
CA ILE A 4 42.32 -16.99 -35.71
C ILE A 4 41.60 -15.92 -34.83
N LEU A 5 41.42 -16.01 -33.50
CA LEU A 5 42.29 -16.09 -32.30
C LEU A 5 42.99 -14.78 -31.85
N LEU A 6 42.80 -14.47 -30.55
CA LEU A 6 43.63 -13.75 -29.54
C LEU A 6 42.87 -12.58 -28.86
N ALA A 7 42.44 -12.69 -27.58
CA ALA A 7 43.20 -12.72 -26.30
C ALA A 7 43.77 -11.32 -25.96
N THR A 8 43.83 -10.77 -24.74
CA THR A 8 43.58 -11.16 -23.33
C THR A 8 43.93 -9.90 -22.53
N ALA A 9 43.28 -9.63 -21.40
CA ALA A 9 43.92 -8.86 -20.32
C ALA A 9 43.41 -9.34 -18.97
N ALA A 10 44.28 -10.06 -18.27
CA ALA A 10 44.10 -10.53 -16.92
C ALA A 10 44.22 -9.36 -15.93
N PHE A 11 43.31 -9.29 -14.96
CA PHE A 11 43.59 -8.69 -13.67
C PHE A 11 43.42 -9.77 -12.62
N ALA A 12 44.56 -10.32 -12.19
CA ALA A 12 44.68 -11.08 -10.97
C ALA A 12 45.07 -10.10 -9.85
N LEU A 13 44.20 -9.96 -8.85
CA LEU A 13 44.58 -9.51 -7.51
C LEU A 13 43.85 -10.40 -6.52
N ALA A 14 44.66 -11.13 -5.77
CA ALA A 14 44.29 -12.11 -4.78
C ALA A 14 43.46 -11.48 -3.65
N ALA A 15 42.33 -12.11 -3.35
CA ALA A 15 41.80 -12.16 -2.00
C ALA A 15 41.75 -13.63 -1.60
N CYS A 16 42.60 -13.96 -0.62
CA CYS A 16 42.68 -15.25 0.04
C CYS A 16 41.40 -15.55 0.82
N GLY A 17 41.03 -16.83 0.90
CA GLY A 17 40.35 -17.38 2.07
C GLY A 17 38.89 -17.78 1.87
N GLN A 18 38.66 -19.09 2.01
CA GLN A 18 37.36 -19.75 2.16
C GLN A 18 36.38 -19.61 0.98
N SER A 19 36.50 -20.54 0.02
CA SER A 19 35.34 -21.00 -0.73
C SER A 19 34.44 -21.77 0.25
N THR A 20 33.57 -21.06 0.97
CA THR A 20 32.33 -21.66 1.43
C THR A 20 31.52 -21.87 0.15
N ALA A 21 31.15 -23.12 -0.14
CA ALA A 21 30.27 -23.45 -1.25
C ALA A 21 29.06 -22.49 -1.24
N PRO A 22 28.52 -22.09 -2.41
CA PRO A 22 27.25 -21.38 -2.43
C PRO A 22 26.23 -22.30 -1.75
N VAL A 23 25.87 -21.94 -0.52
CA VAL A 23 24.61 -22.37 0.04
C VAL A 23 23.59 -21.83 -0.96
N ASP A 24 22.83 -22.72 -1.58
CA ASP A 24 21.56 -22.36 -2.20
C ASP A 24 20.72 -21.74 -1.07
N GLU A 25 20.92 -20.45 -0.83
CA GLU A 25 19.96 -19.62 -0.12
C GLU A 25 18.73 -19.68 -1.00
N ALA A 26 17.74 -20.46 -0.55
CA ALA A 26 16.40 -20.39 -1.09
C ALA A 26 16.06 -18.91 -1.24
N PRO A 27 15.56 -18.46 -2.41
CA PRO A 27 15.29 -17.05 -2.64
C PRO A 27 14.47 -16.54 -1.47
N VAL A 28 14.99 -15.55 -0.75
CA VAL A 28 14.26 -14.85 0.30
C VAL A 28 12.92 -14.49 -0.31
N ALA A 29 11.83 -15.04 0.24
CA ALA A 29 10.50 -14.80 -0.28
C ALA A 29 10.34 -13.28 -0.43
N ALA A 30 9.94 -12.84 -1.64
CA ALA A 30 9.73 -11.42 -1.87
C ALA A 30 8.78 -10.90 -0.80
N GLN A 31 9.23 -9.90 -0.02
CA GLN A 31 8.40 -9.29 1.01
C GLN A 31 7.07 -8.88 0.40
N SER A 32 5.97 -9.15 1.11
CA SER A 32 4.66 -8.71 0.65
C SER A 32 4.63 -7.19 0.54
N LEU A 33 3.81 -6.64 -0.36
CA LEU A 33 3.71 -5.18 -0.52
C LEU A 33 3.36 -4.50 0.80
N MET A 34 2.49 -5.15 1.59
CA MET A 34 2.09 -4.65 2.90
C MET A 34 3.27 -4.56 3.88
N GLU A 35 4.10 -5.61 3.98
CA GLU A 35 5.30 -5.60 4.83
C GLU A 35 6.32 -4.56 4.34
N GLN A 36 6.48 -4.43 3.03
CA GLN A 36 7.35 -3.42 2.44
C GLN A 36 6.91 -2.01 2.85
N VAL A 37 5.63 -1.67 2.68
CA VAL A 37 5.11 -0.34 3.03
C VAL A 37 5.14 -0.11 4.54
N GLN A 38 4.79 -1.11 5.36
CA GLN A 38 4.89 -0.98 6.81
C GLN A 38 6.33 -0.79 7.31
N GLY A 39 7.32 -1.32 6.58
CA GLY A 39 8.73 -1.11 6.85
C GLY A 39 9.25 0.30 6.51
N MET A 40 8.51 1.08 5.73
CA MET A 40 8.85 2.47 5.40
C MET A 40 8.63 3.40 6.60
N GLY A 41 9.33 4.54 6.60
CA GLY A 41 9.02 5.62 7.53
C GLY A 41 7.60 6.17 7.30
N ALA A 42 6.96 6.72 8.35
CA ALA A 42 5.58 7.19 8.26
C ALA A 42 5.36 8.23 7.14
N GLU A 43 6.29 9.16 6.96
CA GLU A 43 6.21 10.15 5.88
C GLU A 43 6.42 9.51 4.49
N GLU A 44 7.32 8.53 4.41
CA GLU A 44 7.61 7.79 3.18
C GLU A 44 6.41 6.97 2.72
N GLN A 45 5.65 6.37 3.64
CA GLN A 45 4.37 5.71 3.32
C GLN A 45 3.39 6.67 2.63
N LEU A 46 3.31 7.92 3.09
CA LEU A 46 2.39 8.91 2.52
C LEU A 46 2.86 9.39 1.14
N VAL A 47 4.16 9.56 0.93
CA VAL A 47 4.74 9.89 -0.38
C VAL A 47 4.51 8.73 -1.37
N TRP A 48 4.73 7.50 -0.92
CA TRP A 48 4.44 6.30 -1.70
C TRP A 48 2.97 6.27 -2.11
N ALA A 49 2.04 6.54 -1.19
CA ALA A 49 0.61 6.51 -1.47
C ALA A 49 0.19 7.50 -2.57
N VAL A 50 0.70 8.73 -2.54
CA VAL A 50 0.44 9.73 -3.58
C VAL A 50 0.97 9.26 -4.94
N THR A 51 2.18 8.72 -4.96
CA THR A 51 2.83 8.25 -6.20
C THR A 51 2.05 7.08 -6.80
N THR A 52 1.70 6.10 -5.98
CA THR A 52 0.92 4.92 -6.39
C THR A 52 -0.49 5.28 -6.85
N LEU A 53 -1.17 6.25 -6.21
CA LEU A 53 -2.48 6.72 -6.69
C LEU A 53 -2.37 7.30 -8.11
N GLY A 54 -1.39 8.17 -8.34
CA GLY A 54 -1.16 8.76 -9.65
C GLY A 54 -0.78 7.73 -10.72
N GLU A 55 -0.09 6.65 -10.35
CA GLU A 55 0.17 5.50 -11.23
C GLU A 55 -1.10 4.74 -11.59
N LEU A 56 -1.91 4.39 -10.58
CA LEU A 56 -3.16 3.67 -10.78
C LEU A 56 -4.15 4.45 -11.63
N GLN A 57 -4.31 5.76 -11.39
CA GLN A 57 -5.21 6.62 -12.18
C GLN A 57 -4.72 6.82 -13.63
N ARG A 58 -3.41 6.77 -13.87
CA ARG A 58 -2.86 6.78 -15.24
C ARG A 58 -3.07 5.44 -15.95
N ALA A 59 -3.02 4.33 -15.21
CA ALA A 59 -3.22 2.99 -15.75
C ALA A 59 -4.71 2.67 -15.99
N ASP A 60 -5.60 3.21 -15.17
CA ASP A 60 -7.05 3.04 -15.27
C ASP A 60 -7.78 4.39 -15.32
N PRO A 61 -8.10 4.89 -16.52
CA PRO A 61 -8.83 6.13 -16.70
C PRO A 61 -10.25 6.15 -16.12
N ALA A 62 -10.80 5.01 -15.69
CA ALA A 62 -12.09 4.95 -15.00
C ALA A 62 -12.01 5.51 -13.56
N LEU A 63 -10.81 5.60 -12.99
CA LEU A 63 -10.55 6.21 -11.68
C LEU A 63 -10.55 7.74 -11.77
N GLN A 64 -11.76 8.29 -11.90
CA GLN A 64 -11.99 9.74 -11.99
C GLN A 64 -12.54 10.30 -10.67
N PRO A 65 -12.21 11.56 -10.33
CA PRO A 65 -11.27 12.46 -11.02
C PRO A 65 -9.78 12.13 -10.74
N PRO A 66 -8.84 12.48 -11.65
CA PRO A 66 -7.41 12.33 -11.39
C PRO A 66 -6.97 13.25 -10.25
N CYS A 67 -6.00 12.80 -9.47
CA CYS A 67 -5.41 13.60 -8.40
C CYS A 67 -4.48 14.67 -8.99
N ALA A 68 -5.03 15.85 -9.32
CA ALA A 68 -4.25 16.94 -9.91
C ALA A 68 -3.34 17.64 -8.89
N ASN A 69 -3.83 17.80 -7.65
CA ASN A 69 -3.10 18.44 -6.55
C ASN A 69 -3.42 17.68 -5.26
N VAL A 70 -2.42 17.42 -4.44
CA VAL A 70 -2.59 16.77 -3.12
C VAL A 70 -2.80 17.84 -2.05
N ARG A 71 -3.94 17.79 -1.37
CA ARG A 71 -4.27 18.68 -0.25
C ARG A 71 -3.93 18.09 1.11
N GLY A 72 -3.95 16.77 1.21
CA GLY A 72 -3.68 16.08 2.46
C GLY A 72 -3.47 14.59 2.26
N THR A 73 -2.68 14.00 3.13
CA THR A 73 -2.44 12.56 3.20
C THR A 73 -2.47 12.13 4.65
N GLU A 74 -2.96 10.92 4.89
CA GLU A 74 -3.03 10.39 6.25
C GLU A 74 -3.06 8.86 6.24
N SER A 75 -2.37 8.25 7.20
CA SER A 75 -2.48 6.81 7.46
C SER A 75 -3.70 6.49 8.31
N ARG A 76 -4.51 5.53 7.87
CA ARG A 76 -5.56 4.91 8.68
C ARG A 76 -5.03 3.72 9.49
N GLY A 77 -3.78 3.31 9.22
CA GLY A 77 -3.17 2.13 9.81
C GLY A 77 -3.75 0.83 9.27
N VAL A 78 -3.51 -0.26 10.01
CA VAL A 78 -4.10 -1.57 9.72
C VAL A 78 -5.53 -1.57 10.25
N ILE A 79 -6.50 -1.86 9.38
CA ILE A 79 -7.91 -1.88 9.76
C ILE A 79 -8.18 -3.04 10.73
N PRO A 80 -8.77 -2.78 11.91
CA PRO A 80 -9.01 -3.81 12.90
C PRO A 80 -10.17 -4.73 12.49
N ALA A 81 -10.22 -5.93 13.08
CA ALA A 81 -11.26 -6.92 12.79
C ALA A 81 -12.66 -6.53 13.30
N ASN A 82 -12.74 -5.67 14.33
CA ASN A 82 -14.00 -5.23 14.94
C ASN A 82 -14.51 -3.89 14.37
N VAL A 83 -14.20 -3.60 13.11
CA VAL A 83 -14.75 -2.46 12.38
C VAL A 83 -16.27 -2.58 12.22
N ASP A 84 -16.99 -1.45 12.25
CA ASP A 84 -18.43 -1.41 11.99
C ASP A 84 -18.73 -2.06 10.62
N PRO A 85 -19.55 -3.12 10.56
CA PRO A 85 -19.89 -3.79 9.30
C PRO A 85 -20.58 -2.90 8.26
N GLN A 86 -21.14 -1.76 8.66
CA GLN A 86 -21.73 -0.77 7.75
C GLN A 86 -20.73 0.26 7.24
N SER A 87 -19.49 0.27 7.76
CA SER A 87 -18.44 1.15 7.28
C SER A 87 -17.80 0.61 5.99
N LEU A 88 -17.37 1.52 5.11
CA LEU A 88 -16.56 1.18 3.93
C LEU A 88 -15.27 0.43 4.31
N TYR A 89 -14.71 0.68 5.49
CA TYR A 89 -13.53 -0.03 6.01
C TYR A 89 -13.78 -1.52 6.29
N ALA A 90 -15.04 -1.98 6.43
CA ALA A 90 -15.37 -3.36 6.75
C ALA A 90 -14.83 -4.38 5.72
N ALA A 91 -14.85 -4.01 4.44
CA ALA A 91 -14.33 -4.85 3.36
C ALA A 91 -12.78 -4.99 3.37
N HIS A 92 -12.11 -4.24 4.24
CA HIS A 92 -10.66 -4.07 4.25
C HIS A 92 -10.03 -4.43 5.60
N ALA A 93 -10.73 -5.19 6.45
CA ALA A 93 -10.19 -5.68 7.71
C ALA A 93 -8.84 -6.41 7.50
N GLY A 94 -7.83 -6.03 8.29
CA GLY A 94 -6.46 -6.53 8.19
C GLY A 94 -5.60 -5.88 7.10
N ALA A 95 -6.16 -5.05 6.23
CA ALA A 95 -5.38 -4.30 5.24
C ALA A 95 -4.74 -3.05 5.87
N LEU A 96 -3.57 -2.66 5.37
CA LEU A 96 -3.04 -1.31 5.60
C LEU A 96 -3.77 -0.33 4.68
N VAL A 97 -4.30 0.76 5.26
CA VAL A 97 -5.03 1.77 4.51
C VAL A 97 -4.38 3.15 4.67
N LEU A 98 -4.14 3.80 3.55
CA LEU A 98 -3.62 5.16 3.45
C LEU A 98 -4.65 6.02 2.71
N SER A 99 -4.80 7.28 3.09
CA SER A 99 -5.76 8.21 2.49
C SER A 99 -5.05 9.35 1.78
N VAL A 100 -5.60 9.77 0.65
CA VAL A 100 -5.13 10.91 -0.14
C VAL A 100 -6.34 11.78 -0.47
N GLN A 101 -6.33 13.01 0.01
CA GLN A 101 -7.28 14.04 -0.38
C GLN A 101 -6.65 14.88 -1.50
N CYS A 102 -7.27 14.83 -2.67
CA CYS A 102 -6.93 15.65 -3.81
C CYS A 102 -7.80 16.91 -3.85
N GLY A 103 -7.44 17.84 -4.74
CA GLY A 103 -8.24 19.02 -5.05
C GLY A 103 -7.46 20.33 -4.96
N ASN A 104 -8.14 21.44 -5.21
CA ASN A 104 -7.51 22.75 -5.28
C ASN A 104 -6.89 23.20 -3.93
N LEU A 105 -5.73 23.85 -4.00
CA LEU A 105 -4.99 24.35 -2.82
C LEU A 105 -5.53 25.69 -2.28
N VAL A 106 -6.80 26.00 -2.51
CA VAL A 106 -7.42 27.25 -2.06
C VAL A 106 -7.90 27.10 -0.61
N SER A 107 -7.42 27.95 0.30
CA SER A 107 -7.59 27.81 1.76
C SER A 107 -9.05 27.85 2.27
N ARG A 108 -10.04 28.12 1.41
CA ARG A 108 -11.47 28.16 1.75
C ARG A 108 -12.31 27.13 0.99
N GLU A 109 -11.69 26.36 0.12
CA GLU A 109 -12.39 25.34 -0.64
C GLU A 109 -12.60 24.11 0.24
N ARG A 110 -13.87 23.70 0.34
CA ARG A 110 -14.25 22.49 1.06
C ARG A 110 -13.60 21.28 0.39
N PHE A 111 -13.28 20.25 1.16
CA PHE A 111 -12.89 18.97 0.59
C PHE A 111 -14.04 18.40 -0.24
N ASP A 112 -13.74 18.00 -1.47
CA ASP A 112 -14.64 17.24 -2.32
C ASP A 112 -14.48 15.75 -1.99
N PRO A 113 -15.55 15.06 -1.55
CA PRO A 113 -15.52 13.62 -1.33
C PRO A 113 -15.11 12.81 -2.56
N ASN A 114 -15.41 13.29 -3.77
CA ASN A 114 -15.02 12.62 -5.01
C ASN A 114 -13.51 12.67 -5.24
N GLU A 115 -12.82 13.59 -4.58
CA GLU A 115 -11.36 13.70 -4.62
C GLU A 115 -10.69 13.06 -3.41
N HIS A 116 -11.44 12.36 -2.55
CA HIS A 116 -10.91 11.62 -1.40
C HIS A 116 -10.79 10.14 -1.75
N TRP A 117 -9.55 9.64 -1.69
CA TRP A 117 -9.18 8.29 -2.09
C TRP A 117 -8.57 7.53 -0.94
N LEU A 118 -8.88 6.23 -0.85
CA LEU A 118 -8.15 5.27 -0.03
C LEU A 118 -7.28 4.39 -0.93
N LEU A 119 -6.02 4.23 -0.56
CA LEU A 119 -5.20 3.13 -1.03
C LEU A 119 -5.29 1.99 -0.01
N VAL A 120 -5.68 0.82 -0.49
CA VAL A 120 -5.85 -0.37 0.31
C VAL A 120 -4.81 -1.41 -0.10
N ILE A 121 -4.00 -1.82 0.87
CA ILE A 121 -2.94 -2.81 0.70
C ILE A 121 -3.34 -4.04 1.50
N ALA A 122 -4.00 -4.98 0.82
CA ALA A 122 -4.48 -6.21 1.44
C ALA A 122 -3.31 -7.14 1.81
N PRO A 123 -3.44 -7.97 2.86
CA PRO A 123 -2.43 -8.97 3.20
C PRO A 123 -2.13 -9.90 2.03
N GLY A 124 -0.85 -10.08 1.70
CA GLY A 124 -0.40 -10.93 0.60
C GLY A 124 -0.62 -10.36 -0.80
N ALA A 125 -1.17 -9.15 -0.94
CA ALA A 125 -1.29 -8.49 -2.24
C ALA A 125 0.07 -8.05 -2.78
N THR A 126 0.22 -8.11 -4.10
CA THR A 126 1.41 -7.62 -4.82
C THR A 126 1.21 -6.21 -5.38
N ALA A 127 -0.02 -5.68 -5.33
CA ALA A 127 -0.39 -4.35 -5.78
C ALA A 127 -1.42 -3.74 -4.82
N ALA A 128 -1.41 -2.41 -4.73
CA ALA A 128 -2.45 -1.66 -4.04
C ALA A 128 -3.73 -1.62 -4.88
N SER A 129 -4.86 -1.49 -4.20
CA SER A 129 -6.14 -1.13 -4.81
C SER A 129 -6.56 0.26 -4.32
N VAL A 130 -7.44 0.92 -5.06
CA VAL A 130 -7.98 2.23 -4.68
C VAL A 130 -9.49 2.19 -4.55
N VAL A 131 -10.00 2.95 -3.58
CA VAL A 131 -11.43 3.14 -3.35
C VAL A 131 -11.71 4.63 -3.24
N ASN A 132 -12.75 5.10 -3.93
CA ASN A 132 -13.22 6.47 -3.78
C ASN A 132 -14.14 6.58 -2.57
N CYS A 133 -14.00 7.66 -1.82
CA CYS A 133 -14.75 7.88 -0.60
C CYS A 133 -16.12 8.53 -0.82
N ALA A 134 -16.40 9.05 -2.03
CA ALA A 134 -17.72 9.53 -2.38
C ALA A 134 -18.71 8.37 -2.53
N ASN A 135 -19.77 8.42 -1.76
CA ASN A 135 -20.91 7.52 -1.94
C ASN A 135 -21.84 7.98 -3.07
N ALA A 136 -22.91 7.22 -3.32
CA ALA A 136 -23.88 7.53 -4.36
C ALA A 136 -24.60 8.89 -4.20
N ARG A 137 -24.50 9.52 -3.02
CA ARG A 137 -25.03 10.86 -2.73
C ARG A 137 -23.96 11.96 -2.78
N GLY A 138 -22.71 11.62 -3.14
CA GLY A 138 -21.57 12.53 -3.15
C GLY A 138 -21.11 12.94 -1.75
N GLN A 139 -21.35 12.12 -0.73
CA GLN A 139 -20.88 12.36 0.64
C GLN A 139 -19.64 11.51 0.93
N ASP A 140 -18.80 11.99 1.84
CA ASP A 140 -17.59 11.28 2.28
C ASP A 140 -17.95 10.17 3.28
N ASP A 141 -17.76 8.91 2.86
CA ASP A 141 -17.96 7.70 3.67
C ASP A 141 -16.65 7.17 4.28
N CYS A 142 -15.54 7.92 4.17
CA CYS A 142 -14.24 7.58 4.74
C CYS A 142 -13.88 8.47 5.94
N PRO A 143 -14.54 8.31 7.09
CA PRO A 143 -14.22 9.11 8.26
C PRO A 143 -12.77 8.91 8.67
N ARG A 144 -12.18 9.98 9.22
CA ARG A 144 -10.78 9.99 9.66
C ARG A 144 -10.44 8.85 10.62
N VAL A 145 -11.35 8.63 11.56
CA VAL A 145 -11.28 7.59 12.59
C VAL A 145 -12.05 6.39 12.07
N VAL A 146 -11.38 5.24 12.00
CA VAL A 146 -12.01 3.97 11.60
C VAL A 146 -13.10 3.62 12.63
N PRO A 147 -14.38 3.51 12.21
CA PRO A 147 -15.47 3.20 13.13
C PRO A 147 -15.32 1.76 13.62
N VAL A 148 -15.05 1.58 14.92
CA VAL A 148 -14.97 0.28 15.56
C VAL A 148 -16.19 0.06 16.44
N VAL A 149 -16.71 -1.17 16.42
CA VAL A 149 -17.76 -1.61 17.32
C VAL A 149 -17.16 -2.47 18.42
N GLU A 150 -17.76 -2.43 19.61
CA GLU A 150 -17.34 -3.31 20.69
C GLU A 150 -17.60 -4.76 20.26
N ALA A 151 -16.55 -5.59 20.30
CA ALA A 151 -16.69 -7.00 19.98
C ALA A 151 -17.63 -7.64 21.00
N ALA A 152 -18.69 -8.30 20.52
CA ALA A 152 -19.58 -9.05 21.41
C ALA A 152 -18.74 -10.05 22.23
N PRO A 153 -19.00 -10.18 23.55
CA PRO A 153 -18.23 -11.09 24.38
C PRO A 153 -18.33 -12.51 23.80
N ALA A 154 -17.17 -13.18 23.70
CA ALA A 154 -17.10 -14.55 23.21
C ALA A 154 -18.07 -15.43 24.03
N PRO A 155 -18.83 -16.34 23.38
CA PRO A 155 -19.73 -17.22 24.10
C PRO A 155 -18.91 -18.00 25.15
N ALA A 156 -19.39 -17.96 26.39
CA ALA A 156 -18.75 -18.70 27.48
C ALA A 156 -18.64 -20.18 27.09
N PRO A 157 -17.50 -20.84 27.35
CA PRO A 157 -17.34 -22.25 27.04
C PRO A 157 -18.48 -23.04 27.69
N ALA A 158 -19.20 -23.83 26.88
CA ALA A 158 -20.24 -24.72 27.37
C ALA A 158 -19.60 -25.66 28.39
N THR A 159 -20.02 -25.55 29.65
CA THR A 159 -19.61 -26.47 30.70
C THR A 159 -20.37 -27.78 30.47
N PRO A 160 -19.69 -28.93 30.34
CA PRO A 160 -20.36 -30.22 30.15
C PRO A 160 -21.16 -30.66 31.39
#